data_AF-A0A1Y6HHJ5-F1
#
_entry.id   AF-A0A1Y6HHJ5-F1
#
_cell.length_a   1.000
_cell.length_b   1.000
_cell.length_c   1.000
_cell.angle_alpha   90.00
_cell.angle_beta   90.00
_cell.angle_gamma   90.00
#
_symmetry.space_group_name_H-M   'P 1'
#
loop_
_entity.id
_entity.type
_entity.pdbx_description
1 polymer ?
#
loop_
_entity_poly.entity_id
_entity_poly.type
_entity_poly.pdbx_seq_one_letter_code
_entity_poly.pdbx_strand_id
1 'polypeptide(L)'
;MAAIVAFVSQKGGVGKSTLSRALAREAAAGGLRVKIADLDTQQGTSIDWHRLRLSQCIEPTISAEAFGTAAQALATANGYDLLIISGGAASALRA
;
A
#
# COMPACT_ATOMS: atom_id res chain seq x y z
N MET A 1 1.62 17.86 -1.60
CA MET A 1 2.63 16.93 -1.06
C MET A 1 1.87 15.77 -0.44
N ALA A 2 2.12 14.53 -0.85
CA ALA A 2 1.40 13.37 -0.32
C ALA A 2 1.78 13.12 1.14
N ALA A 3 0.80 12.75 1.98
CA ALA A 3 1.11 12.13 3.26
C ALA A 3 1.66 10.72 3.02
N ILE A 4 2.65 10.29 3.80
CA ILE A 4 3.24 8.95 3.69
C ILE A 4 3.04 8.23 5.01
N VAL A 5 2.40 7.06 4.97
CA VAL A 5 2.17 6.21 6.14
C VAL A 5 2.77 4.83 5.85
N ALA A 6 3.65 4.35 6.72
CA ALA A 6 4.33 3.08 6.53
C ALA A 6 3.97 2.10 7.65
N PHE A 7 3.40 0.94 7.29
CA PHE A 7 3.17 -0.18 8.19
C PHE A 7 4.33 -1.18 8.05
N VAL A 8 5.30 -1.08 8.95
CA VAL A 8 6.58 -1.79 8.85
C VAL A 8 6.81 -2.67 10.08
N SER A 9 7.16 -3.93 9.85
CA SER A 9 7.55 -4.87 10.90
C SER A 9 8.21 -6.12 10.30
N GLN A 10 9.25 -6.62 10.94
CA GLN A 10 9.90 -7.90 10.59
C GLN A 10 9.02 -9.12 10.91
N LYS A 11 8.08 -8.98 11.87
CA LYS A 11 7.21 -10.10 12.24
C LYS A 11 6.08 -10.27 11.23
N GLY A 12 5.92 -11.48 10.72
CA GLY A 12 4.78 -11.88 9.90
C GLY A 12 3.48 -11.90 10.72
N GLY A 13 2.33 -11.67 10.08
CA GLY A 13 1.02 -11.81 10.72
C GLY A 13 0.62 -10.71 11.72
N VAL A 14 1.41 -9.65 11.91
CA VAL A 14 1.07 -8.54 12.84
C VAL A 14 0.03 -7.55 12.29
N GLY A 15 -0.58 -7.85 11.14
CA GLY A 15 -1.66 -7.03 10.57
C GLY A 15 -1.24 -5.86 9.66
N LYS A 16 0.02 -5.78 9.22
CA LYS A 16 0.52 -4.68 8.34
C LYS A 16 -0.36 -4.46 7.11
N SER A 17 -0.56 -5.50 6.30
CA SER A 17 -1.39 -5.43 5.09
C SER A 17 -2.86 -5.22 5.42
N THR A 18 -3.33 -5.70 6.57
CA THR A 18 -4.71 -5.45 7.04
C THR A 18 -4.95 -3.97 7.34
N LEU A 19 -4.08 -3.35 8.13
CA LEU A 19 -4.17 -1.92 8.44
C LEU A 19 -3.95 -1.05 7.20
N SER A 20 -3.02 -1.45 6.32
CA SER A 20 -2.75 -0.74 5.06
C SER A 20 -4.00 -0.67 4.18
N ARG A 21 -4.69 -1.80 3.99
CA ARG A 21 -5.92 -1.87 3.17
C ARG A 21 -7.08 -1.13 3.81
N ALA A 22 -7.24 -1.23 5.13
CA ALA A 22 -8.28 -0.51 5.87
C ALA A 22 -8.11 1.01 5.75
N LEU A 23 -6.89 1.52 6.02
CA LEU A 23 -6.57 2.93 5.86
C LEU A 23 -6.79 3.39 4.42
N ALA A 24 -6.34 2.60 3.44
CA ALA A 24 -6.48 2.96 2.04
C ALA A 24 -7.94 3.11 1.61
N ARG A 25 -8.79 2.17 2.04
CA ARG A 25 -10.21 2.18 1.73
C ARG A 25 -10.92 3.38 2.33
N GLU A 26 -10.69 3.66 3.61
CA GLU A 26 -11.34 4.81 4.28
C GLU A 26 -10.83 6.15 3.73
N ALA A 27 -9.53 6.28 3.47
CA ALA A 27 -8.98 7.48 2.84
C ALA A 27 -9.56 7.74 1.44
N ALA A 28 -9.67 6.69 0.61
CA ALA A 28 -10.29 6.80 -0.71
C ALA A 28 -11.79 7.10 -0.63
N ALA A 29 -12.51 6.51 0.34
CA ALA A 29 -13.91 6.84 0.59
C ALA A 29 -14.10 8.30 1.04
N GLY A 30 -13.10 8.88 1.70
CA GLY A 30 -13.01 10.30 2.03
C GLY A 30 -12.60 11.21 0.86
N GLY A 31 -12.45 10.67 -0.36
CA GLY A 31 -12.15 11.44 -1.57
C GLY A 31 -10.65 11.68 -1.82
N LEU A 32 -9.75 11.04 -1.07
CA LEU A 32 -8.31 11.16 -1.29
C LEU A 32 -7.85 10.26 -2.44
N ARG A 33 -6.87 10.72 -3.21
CA ARG A 33 -6.14 9.86 -4.15
C ARG A 33 -5.14 9.03 -3.36
N VAL A 34 -5.39 7.72 -3.26
CA VAL A 34 -4.59 6.81 -2.45
C VAL A 34 -3.83 5.80 -3.31
N LYS A 35 -2.59 5.51 -2.93
CA LYS A 35 -1.81 4.38 -3.45
C LYS A 35 -1.29 3.50 -2.31
N ILE A 36 -1.43 2.19 -2.45
CA ILE A 36 -0.71 1.21 -1.65
C ILE A 36 0.54 0.78 -2.41
N ALA A 37 1.71 0.92 -1.77
CA ALA A 37 2.98 0.36 -2.20
C ALA A 37 3.26 -0.90 -1.38
N ASP A 38 3.18 -2.07 -2.03
CA ASP A 38 3.48 -3.36 -1.40
C ASP A 38 4.96 -3.71 -1.61
N LEU A 39 5.73 -3.76 -0.52
CA LEU A 39 7.15 -4.13 -0.50
C LEU A 39 7.37 -5.61 -0.16
N ASP A 40 6.30 -6.41 -0.05
CA ASP A 40 6.39 -7.86 0.07
C ASP A 40 6.17 -8.51 -1.30
N THR A 41 7.21 -8.54 -2.12
CA THR A 41 7.16 -9.12 -3.46
C THR A 41 7.00 -10.65 -3.46
N GLN A 42 7.17 -11.31 -2.32
CA GLN A 42 6.99 -12.76 -2.20
C GLN A 42 5.55 -13.13 -1.87
N GLN A 43 4.87 -12.38 -1.00
CA GLN A 43 3.47 -12.65 -0.63
C GLN A 43 2.46 -11.83 -1.42
N GLY A 44 2.74 -10.55 -1.70
CA GLY A 44 1.87 -9.69 -2.52
C GLY A 44 0.43 -9.50 -1.99
N THR A 45 0.21 -9.60 -0.67
CA THR A 45 -1.14 -9.62 -0.07
C THR A 45 -2.01 -8.44 -0.48
N SER A 46 -1.43 -7.24 -0.64
CA SER A 46 -2.20 -6.04 -1.02
C SER A 46 -2.55 -6.05 -2.50
N ILE A 47 -1.69 -6.66 -3.34
CA ILE A 47 -1.91 -6.78 -4.78
C ILE A 47 -3.01 -7.78 -5.08
N ASP A 48 -3.01 -8.94 -4.42
CA ASP A 48 -4.07 -9.94 -4.59
C ASP A 48 -5.42 -9.41 -4.13
N TRP A 49 -5.44 -8.69 -3.01
CA TRP A 49 -6.64 -7.99 -2.53
C TRP A 49 -7.15 -6.96 -3.54
N HIS A 50 -6.26 -6.15 -4.13
CA HIS A 50 -6.61 -5.17 -5.14
C HIS A 50 -7.20 -5.85 -6.39
N ARG A 51 -6.56 -6.93 -6.89
CA ARG A 51 -7.06 -7.71 -8.03
C ARG A 51 -8.47 -8.26 -7.77
N LEU A 52 -8.70 -8.78 -6.57
CA LEU A 52 -10.02 -9.29 -6.17
C LEU A 52 -11.08 -8.18 -6.20
N ARG A 53 -10.80 -7.01 -5.59
CA ARG A 53 -11.72 -5.86 -5.62
C ARG A 53 -12.07 -5.41 -7.03
N LEU A 54 -11.08 -5.34 -7.91
CA LEU A 54 -11.31 -5.00 -9.32
C LEU A 54 -12.22 -6.01 -10.01
N SER A 55 -11.97 -7.32 -9.83
CA SER A 55 -12.80 -8.38 -10.44
C SER A 55 -14.25 -8.37 -9.95
N GLN A 56 -14.49 -7.81 -8.76
CA GLN A 56 -15.80 -7.71 -8.13
C GLN A 56 -16.42 -6.31 -8.23
N CYS A 57 -15.79 -5.40 -8.99
CA CYS A 57 -16.22 -4.01 -9.16
C CYS A 57 -16.48 -3.28 -7.82
N ILE A 58 -15.64 -3.52 -6.81
CA ILE A 58 -15.84 -2.96 -5.47
C ILE A 58 -15.26 -1.54 -5.37
N GLU A 59 -16.13 -0.57 -5.15
CA GLU A 59 -15.77 0.82 -4.89
C GLU A 59 -15.43 1.10 -3.40
N PRO A 60 -14.64 2.15 -3.08
CA PRO A 60 -13.86 2.95 -4.03
C PRO A 60 -12.71 2.13 -4.64
N THR A 61 -12.37 2.44 -5.89
CA THR A 61 -11.16 1.94 -6.56
C THR A 61 -9.91 2.58 -5.93
N ILE A 62 -8.91 1.75 -5.61
CA ILE A 62 -7.69 2.16 -4.89
C ILE A 62 -6.50 1.67 -5.70
N SER A 63 -5.51 2.52 -5.96
CA SER A 63 -4.29 2.08 -6.65
C SER A 63 -3.43 1.21 -5.74
N ALA A 64 -2.95 0.07 -6.23
CA ALA A 64 -1.98 -0.77 -5.53
C ALA A 64 -0.90 -1.27 -6.50
N GLU A 65 0.36 -1.19 -6.09
CA GLU A 65 1.50 -1.59 -6.90
C GLU A 65 2.59 -2.23 -6.03
N ALA A 66 3.26 -3.25 -6.56
CA ALA A 66 4.37 -3.91 -5.89
C ALA A 66 5.68 -3.18 -6.21
N PHE A 67 6.53 -2.97 -5.22
CA PHE A 67 7.84 -2.36 -5.38
C PHE A 67 8.93 -3.20 -4.74
N GLY A 68 10.13 -3.18 -5.33
CA GLY A 68 11.29 -3.86 -4.75
C GLY A 68 11.91 -3.11 -3.57
N THR A 69 11.71 -1.79 -3.51
CA THR A 69 12.30 -0.89 -2.50
C THR A 69 11.37 0.25 -2.11
N ALA A 70 11.55 0.80 -0.91
CA ALA A 70 10.83 2.00 -0.48
C ALA A 70 11.15 3.21 -1.35
N ALA A 71 12.39 3.37 -1.83
CA ALA A 71 12.78 4.47 -2.71
C ALA A 71 11.96 4.50 -4.01
N GLN A 72 11.76 3.35 -4.65
CA GLN A 72 10.91 3.23 -5.84
C GLN A 72 9.46 3.61 -5.53
N ALA A 73 8.92 3.16 -4.39
CA ALA A 73 7.57 3.52 -3.96
C ALA A 73 7.43 5.04 -3.76
N LEU A 74 8.39 5.65 -3.05
CA LEU A 74 8.42 7.09 -2.76
C LEU A 74 8.49 7.94 -4.03
N ALA A 75 9.18 7.48 -5.08
CA ALA A 75 9.22 8.17 -6.37
C ALA A 75 7.84 8.28 -7.03
N THR A 76 6.87 7.44 -6.63
CA THR A 76 5.48 7.47 -7.14
C THR A 76 4.52 8.27 -6.27
N ALA A 77 4.99 8.92 -5.20
CA ALA A 77 4.14 9.70 -4.30
C ALA A 77 3.46 10.90 -4.99
N ASN A 78 4.09 11.43 -6.05
CA ASN A 78 3.52 12.53 -6.82
C ASN A 78 2.21 12.11 -7.51
N GLY A 79 1.18 12.95 -7.38
CA GLY A 79 -0.16 12.68 -7.95
C GLY A 79 -1.13 12.01 -6.98
N TYR A 80 -0.67 11.62 -5.78
CA TYR A 80 -1.50 11.09 -4.70
C TYR A 80 -1.55 12.06 -3.52
N ASP A 81 -2.61 11.94 -2.73
CA ASP A 81 -2.76 12.65 -1.47
C ASP A 81 -2.24 11.78 -0.31
N LEU A 82 -2.27 10.45 -0.45
CA LEU A 82 -1.76 9.48 0.51
C LEU A 82 -1.04 8.30 -0.17
N LEU A 83 0.22 8.08 0.20
CA LEU A 83 0.98 6.87 -0.14
C LEU A 83 1.11 5.99 1.11
N ILE A 84 0.65 4.74 1.02
CA ILE A 84 0.70 3.76 2.11
C ILE A 84 1.73 2.70 1.75
N ILE A 85 2.78 2.55 2.56
CA ILE A 85 3.82 1.53 2.37
C ILE A 85 3.52 0.34 3.28
N SER A 86 3.44 -0.87 2.73
CA SER A 86 3.26 -2.12 3.47
C SER A 86 4.44 -3.06 3.21
N GLY A 87 5.13 -3.51 4.26
CA GLY A 87 6.21 -4.47 4.06
C GLY A 87 7.03 -4.84 5.29
N GLY A 88 8.01 -5.71 5.09
CA GLY A 88 9.03 -6.03 6.10
C GLY A 88 9.99 -4.87 6.33
N ALA A 89 10.55 -4.74 7.53
CA ALA A 89 11.53 -3.68 7.82
C ALA A 89 12.76 -3.74 6.90
N ALA A 90 13.18 -4.95 6.49
CA ALA A 90 14.31 -5.13 5.59
C ALA A 90 14.08 -4.57 4.18
N SER A 91 12.84 -4.63 3.66
CA SER A 91 12.49 -4.05 2.35
C SER A 91 12.16 -2.57 2.44
N ALA A 92 11.68 -2.09 3.60
CA ALA A 92 11.39 -0.68 3.83
C ALA A 92 12.64 0.19 4.11
N LEU A 93 13.70 -0.38 4.69
CA LEU A 93 14.92 0.36 5.09
C LEU A 93 16.01 0.45 4.01
N ARG A 94 15.82 -0.23 2.86
CA ARG A 94 16.65 -0.04 1.67
C ARG A 94 16.09 1.14 0.88
N ALA A 95 16.27 2.34 1.43
CA ALA A 95 16.04 3.61 0.76
C ALA A 95 17.27 4.01 -0.07
#